data_AF-U5CSJ3-F1
#
_entry.id   AF-U5CSJ3-F1
#
_cell.length_a   1.000
_cell.length_b   1.000
_cell.length_c   1.000
_cell.angle_alpha   90.00
_cell.angle_beta   90.00
_cell.angle_gamma   90.00
#
_symmetry.space_group_name_H-M   'P 1'
#
loop_
_entity.id
_entity.type
_entity.pdbx_description
1 polymer ?
#
loop_
_entity_poly.entity_id
_entity_poly.type
_entity_poly.pdbx_seq_one_letter_code
_entity_poly.pdbx_strand_id
1 'polypeptide(L)'
;TKSKAEQCQAMQNSSNQSRCQLCCMEHLSFTLAVYCNLCGLHVKREAIYYTTSNGGKQSYICPRCFRGARGESIEVEGFQVFKSNFVEKRNIDELNEEWVQCSGCGSWNHQICVLFNKRSYSGQTEYVWPYCFLKEVEGGKRNPLPQSDLHSAKDLPTTILSDHLEQRLLRQLNWEREERAKVLGRNFYEVPGAKDLVVRVFLSVDKKLQVNQRFLEIVNDESYSSEFPYKSKAILLFQKKEGVDVCLFCMYVQEYGSECPYPNNRRVCLPYVDSVKYFQPAIKSITGEALRTFVYHEILVGYLEYCKRRGFMSCHIWVCPTKGDDYILYCHPEIQKTPKATDKDIVVEHTNMYEQFFVRTGEKKAKVTLTSVPYFDGDYFSRRAEYIIANIDKEDGEKRQRVEKDQLQKWLRNIQLKLLLQMILQKEALLTQKLGDSIRKKREDFIVVHMQHACKYCGEFELSRKLRVCMLFENFYLGEK
;
A
#
# COMPACT_ATOMS: atom_id res chain seq x y z
N THR A 1 28.80 15.69 -20.19
CA THR A 1 27.79 15.35 -21.22
C THR A 1 26.70 16.39 -21.15
N LYS A 2 26.50 17.16 -22.23
CA LYS A 2 25.49 18.23 -22.27
C LYS A 2 24.13 17.68 -21.86
N SER A 3 23.34 18.45 -21.11
CA SER A 3 22.02 17.98 -20.66
C SER A 3 21.12 17.77 -21.88
N LYS A 4 20.15 16.84 -21.81
CA LYS A 4 19.18 16.61 -22.89
C LYS A 4 18.45 17.90 -23.31
N ALA A 5 18.29 18.85 -22.38
CA ALA A 5 17.69 20.16 -22.65
C ALA A 5 18.55 21.06 -23.56
N GLU A 6 19.89 21.02 -23.39
CA GLU A 6 20.84 21.80 -24.22
C GLU A 6 20.96 21.25 -25.64
N GLN A 7 20.75 19.94 -25.82
CA GLN A 7 20.69 19.32 -27.15
C GLN A 7 19.40 19.67 -27.88
N CYS A 8 18.27 19.80 -27.17
CA CYS A 8 17.00 20.23 -27.77
C CYS A 8 17.02 21.70 -28.23
N GLN A 9 17.65 22.62 -27.49
CA GLN A 9 17.74 24.03 -27.91
C GLN A 9 18.55 24.23 -29.21
N ALA A 10 19.58 23.42 -29.44
CA ALA A 10 20.39 23.51 -30.66
C ALA A 10 19.69 22.93 -31.92
N MET A 11 18.64 22.11 -31.75
CA MET A 11 17.93 21.40 -32.83
C MET A 11 16.56 21.97 -33.19
N GLN A 12 16.06 22.98 -32.45
CA GLN A 12 14.78 23.65 -32.72
C GLN A 12 14.72 24.40 -34.07
N ASN A 13 15.84 24.49 -34.80
CA ASN A 13 15.91 25.15 -36.12
C ASN A 13 15.66 24.20 -37.30
N SER A 14 15.45 22.89 -37.09
CA SER A 14 15.07 21.96 -38.16
C SER A 14 13.60 21.54 -38.00
N SER A 15 12.77 21.93 -38.97
CA SER A 15 11.34 21.61 -39.08
C SER A 15 11.10 20.14 -39.46
N ASN A 16 11.56 19.19 -38.64
CA ASN A 16 11.18 17.79 -38.80
C ASN A 16 9.86 17.53 -38.07
N GLN A 17 8.78 17.38 -38.86
CA GLN A 17 7.42 17.06 -38.39
C GLN A 17 7.30 15.68 -37.71
N SER A 18 8.35 14.85 -37.77
CA SER A 18 8.38 13.50 -37.18
C SER A 18 8.83 13.46 -35.70
N ARG A 19 9.20 14.59 -35.09
CA ARG A 19 9.73 14.67 -33.72
C ARG A 19 8.86 15.53 -32.82
N CYS A 20 8.71 15.08 -31.58
CA CYS A 20 8.11 15.91 -30.54
C CYS A 20 9.02 17.10 -30.25
N GLN A 21 8.45 18.31 -30.21
CA GLN A 21 9.20 19.55 -30.08
C GLN A 21 9.71 19.81 -28.65
N LEU A 22 9.19 19.07 -27.66
CA LEU A 22 9.61 19.16 -26.26
C LEU A 22 10.73 18.18 -25.92
N CYS A 23 10.52 16.89 -26.19
CA CYS A 23 11.49 15.85 -25.82
C CYS A 23 12.45 15.46 -26.96
N CYS A 24 12.22 15.98 -28.17
CA CYS A 24 13.02 15.70 -29.38
C CYS A 24 13.04 14.23 -29.82
N MET A 25 12.16 13.39 -29.27
CA MET A 25 12.03 11.97 -29.60
C MET A 25 10.94 11.73 -30.66
N GLU A 26 11.14 10.70 -31.49
CA GLU A 26 10.18 10.25 -32.53
C GLU A 26 9.25 9.14 -32.04
N HIS A 27 9.73 8.29 -31.12
CA HIS A 27 8.97 7.14 -30.65
C HIS A 27 9.22 6.95 -29.16
N LEU A 28 8.13 6.97 -28.39
CA LEU A 28 8.10 6.57 -26.99
C LEU A 28 7.04 5.49 -26.84
N SER A 29 7.39 4.40 -26.16
CA SER A 29 6.49 3.31 -25.84
C SER A 29 6.53 3.02 -24.35
N PHE A 30 5.41 2.53 -23.83
CA PHE A 30 5.24 2.18 -22.42
C PHE A 30 4.80 0.74 -22.28
N THR A 31 5.19 0.11 -21.17
CA THR A 31 4.71 -1.23 -20.85
C THR A 31 3.24 -1.18 -20.44
N LEU A 32 2.40 -1.98 -21.10
CA LEU A 32 0.99 -2.08 -20.78
C LEU A 32 0.79 -2.67 -19.37
N ALA A 33 0.06 -1.95 -18.52
CA ALA A 33 -0.31 -2.43 -17.20
C ALA A 33 -1.53 -3.34 -17.30
N VAL A 34 -1.33 -4.65 -17.21
CA VAL A 34 -2.41 -5.64 -17.34
C VAL A 34 -2.82 -6.12 -15.95
N TYR A 35 -4.03 -5.75 -15.49
CA TYR A 35 -4.59 -6.20 -14.23
C TYR A 35 -5.75 -7.16 -14.47
N CYS A 36 -5.82 -8.25 -13.71
CA CYS A 36 -6.91 -9.19 -13.84
C CYS A 36 -8.22 -8.59 -13.30
N ASN A 37 -9.28 -8.56 -14.12
CA ASN A 37 -10.59 -8.02 -13.72
C ASN A 37 -11.27 -8.82 -12.59
N LEU A 38 -10.84 -10.06 -12.30
CA LEU A 38 -11.43 -10.90 -11.25
C LEU A 38 -10.75 -10.76 -9.89
N CYS A 39 -9.42 -10.82 -9.87
CA CYS A 39 -8.66 -10.79 -8.61
C CYS A 39 -7.93 -9.47 -8.37
N GLY A 40 -7.94 -8.55 -9.34
CA GLY A 40 -7.23 -7.27 -9.27
C GLY A 40 -5.70 -7.40 -9.31
N LEU A 41 -5.15 -8.61 -9.40
CA LEU A 41 -3.70 -8.82 -9.40
C LEU A 41 -3.09 -8.44 -10.74
N HIS A 42 -1.92 -7.81 -10.67
CA HIS A 42 -1.11 -7.46 -11.83
C HIS A 42 -0.56 -8.72 -12.52
N VAL A 43 -0.71 -8.79 -13.84
CA VAL A 43 -0.10 -9.81 -14.69
C VAL A 43 1.31 -9.35 -15.04
N LYS A 44 2.31 -10.06 -14.51
CA LYS A 44 3.73 -9.74 -14.74
C LYS A 44 4.07 -9.70 -16.23
N ARG A 45 5.10 -8.91 -16.59
CA ARG A 45 5.65 -8.89 -17.96
C ARG A 45 6.02 -10.30 -18.39
N GLU A 46 5.82 -10.60 -19.67
CA GLU A 46 6.01 -11.92 -20.30
C GLU A 46 5.09 -13.04 -19.79
N ALA A 47 4.27 -12.80 -18.76
CA ALA A 47 3.30 -13.77 -18.30
C ALA A 47 2.12 -13.86 -19.27
N ILE A 48 1.50 -15.04 -19.30
CA ILE A 48 0.31 -15.30 -20.09
C ILE A 48 -0.90 -14.66 -19.40
N TYR A 49 -1.82 -14.10 -20.18
CA TYR A 49 -3.15 -13.68 -19.75
C TYR A 49 -4.18 -13.97 -20.83
N TYR A 50 -5.45 -13.95 -20.45
CA TYR A 50 -6.58 -14.17 -21.34
C TYR A 50 -7.31 -12.83 -21.51
N THR A 51 -7.53 -12.40 -22.75
CA THR A 51 -8.26 -11.16 -23.05
C THR A 51 -9.51 -11.40 -23.87
N THR A 52 -10.52 -10.57 -23.66
CA THR A 52 -11.74 -10.54 -24.46
C THR A 52 -12.24 -9.10 -24.58
N SER A 53 -12.99 -8.82 -25.64
CA SER A 53 -13.62 -7.52 -25.87
C SER A 53 -15.13 -7.69 -25.80
N ASN A 54 -15.76 -7.14 -24.76
CA ASN A 54 -17.21 -7.11 -24.63
C ASN A 54 -17.68 -5.66 -24.50
N GLY A 55 -18.62 -5.23 -25.34
CA GLY A 55 -19.13 -3.84 -25.33
C GLY A 55 -18.08 -2.74 -25.56
N GLY A 56 -16.97 -3.05 -26.26
CA GLY A 56 -15.89 -2.10 -26.55
C GLY A 56 -14.84 -1.93 -25.43
N LYS A 57 -15.01 -2.59 -24.28
CA LYS A 57 -14.03 -2.58 -23.19
C LYS A 57 -13.23 -3.89 -23.20
N GLN A 58 -11.90 -3.76 -23.26
CA GLN A 58 -10.99 -4.90 -23.10
C GLN A 58 -11.00 -5.37 -21.64
N SER A 59 -11.15 -6.68 -21.44
CA SER A 59 -11.06 -7.32 -20.15
C SER A 59 -9.93 -8.33 -20.13
N TYR A 60 -9.19 -8.41 -19.03
CA TYR A 60 -8.00 -9.23 -18.85
C TYR A 60 -8.18 -10.19 -17.67
N ILE A 61 -7.82 -11.46 -17.86
CA ILE A 61 -7.95 -12.52 -16.85
C ILE A 61 -6.61 -13.22 -16.66
N CYS A 62 -6.13 -13.32 -15.42
CA CYS A 62 -4.89 -14.03 -15.13
C CYS A 62 -5.09 -15.55 -15.25
N PRO A 63 -4.01 -16.33 -15.45
CA PRO A 63 -4.12 -17.78 -15.63
C PRO A 63 -4.73 -18.51 -14.43
N ARG A 64 -4.51 -17.99 -13.21
CA ARG A 64 -5.08 -18.58 -11.99
C ARG A 64 -6.60 -18.45 -11.96
N CYS A 65 -7.14 -17.27 -12.27
CA CYS A 65 -8.58 -17.05 -12.28
C CYS A 65 -9.26 -17.74 -13.47
N PHE A 66 -8.62 -17.75 -14.64
CA PHE A 66 -9.15 -18.44 -15.83
C PHE A 66 -9.32 -19.94 -15.58
N ARG A 67 -8.29 -20.60 -15.02
CA ARG A 67 -8.35 -22.03 -14.66
C ARG A 67 -9.23 -22.30 -13.42
N GLY A 68 -9.30 -21.35 -12.50
CA GLY A 68 -10.07 -21.47 -11.27
C GLY A 68 -11.58 -21.32 -11.46
N ALA A 69 -12.03 -20.66 -12.53
CA ALA A 69 -13.45 -20.52 -12.84
C ALA A 69 -14.08 -21.88 -13.14
N ARG A 70 -15.14 -22.24 -12.41
CA ARG A 70 -15.91 -23.47 -12.63
C ARG A 70 -16.91 -23.25 -13.77
N GLY A 71 -17.03 -24.21 -14.68
CA GLY A 71 -17.91 -24.12 -15.85
C GLY A 71 -17.25 -23.58 -17.12
N GLU A 72 -18.05 -23.38 -18.16
CA GLU A 72 -17.62 -22.93 -19.50
C GLU A 72 -17.67 -21.41 -19.68
N SER A 73 -18.32 -20.67 -18.77
CA SER A 73 -18.36 -19.21 -18.77
C SER A 73 -17.62 -18.61 -17.57
N ILE A 74 -17.20 -17.37 -17.72
CA ILE A 74 -16.57 -16.55 -16.69
C ILE A 74 -17.37 -15.25 -16.61
N GLU A 75 -17.82 -14.90 -15.40
CA GLU A 75 -18.45 -13.61 -15.16
C GLU A 75 -17.38 -12.52 -15.08
N VAL A 76 -17.43 -11.54 -15.98
CA VAL A 76 -16.50 -10.41 -16.03
C VAL A 76 -17.30 -9.13 -16.03
N GLU A 77 -17.12 -8.30 -15.00
CA GLU A 77 -17.80 -7.01 -14.84
C GLU A 77 -19.35 -7.10 -15.00
N GLY A 78 -19.95 -8.19 -14.52
CA GLY A 78 -21.40 -8.43 -14.59
C GLY A 78 -21.89 -9.11 -15.88
N PHE A 79 -20.99 -9.44 -16.82
CA PHE A 79 -21.33 -10.16 -18.05
C PHE A 79 -20.78 -11.58 -18.05
N GLN A 80 -21.59 -12.55 -18.47
CA GLN A 80 -21.15 -13.93 -18.68
C GLN A 80 -20.43 -14.05 -20.03
N VAL A 81 -19.14 -14.37 -20.01
CA VAL A 81 -18.33 -14.56 -21.23
C VAL A 81 -17.86 -16.00 -21.31
N PHE A 82 -18.13 -16.68 -22.42
CA PHE A 82 -17.65 -18.04 -22.64
C PHE A 82 -16.12 -18.09 -22.70
N LYS A 83 -15.52 -19.14 -22.11
CA LYS A 83 -14.07 -19.38 -22.11
C LYS A 83 -13.49 -19.47 -23.52
N SER A 84 -14.26 -19.97 -24.48
CA SER A 84 -13.91 -20.01 -25.91
C SER A 84 -13.74 -18.64 -26.55
N ASN A 85 -14.34 -17.59 -25.98
CA ASN A 85 -14.26 -16.22 -26.48
C ASN A 85 -13.05 -15.45 -25.92
N PHE A 86 -12.23 -16.09 -25.09
CA PHE A 86 -11.00 -15.51 -24.59
C PHE A 86 -9.83 -15.87 -25.50
N VAL A 87 -9.02 -14.86 -25.82
CA VAL A 87 -7.77 -15.03 -26.56
C VAL A 87 -6.61 -15.06 -25.57
N GLU A 88 -5.80 -16.09 -25.63
CA GLU A 88 -4.56 -16.17 -24.88
C GLU A 88 -3.52 -15.22 -25.49
N LYS A 89 -2.95 -14.35 -24.66
CA LYS A 89 -1.89 -13.42 -25.03
C LYS A 89 -0.74 -13.47 -24.02
N ARG A 90 0.43 -13.01 -24.46
CA ARG A 90 1.59 -12.81 -23.60
C ARG A 90 1.75 -11.32 -23.32
N ASN A 91 2.02 -10.95 -22.07
CA ASN A 91 2.21 -9.55 -21.67
C ASN A 91 3.57 -9.00 -22.12
N ILE A 92 3.73 -8.89 -23.44
CA ILE A 92 4.87 -8.26 -24.12
C ILE A 92 4.43 -7.01 -24.90
N ASP A 93 3.14 -6.71 -24.90
CA ASP A 93 2.57 -5.61 -25.66
C ASP A 93 3.08 -4.26 -25.10
N GLU A 94 3.64 -3.45 -25.99
CA GLU A 94 4.02 -2.07 -25.71
C GLU A 94 2.94 -1.14 -26.25
N LEU A 95 2.56 -0.14 -25.44
CA LEU A 95 1.64 0.90 -25.84
C LEU A 95 2.44 2.11 -26.29
N ASN A 96 2.31 2.50 -27.56
CA ASN A 96 2.93 3.72 -28.05
C ASN A 96 2.32 4.95 -27.39
N GLU A 97 3.16 5.93 -27.07
CA GLU A 97 2.71 7.22 -26.56
C GLU A 97 1.80 7.89 -27.60
N GLU A 98 0.64 8.35 -27.15
CA GLU A 98 -0.26 9.09 -28.01
C GLU A 98 0.31 10.46 -28.37
N TRP A 99 0.02 10.88 -29.60
CA TRP A 99 0.37 12.20 -30.10
C TRP A 99 -0.83 13.14 -30.04
N VAL A 100 -0.54 14.42 -29.89
CA VAL A 100 -1.52 15.50 -29.96
C VAL A 100 -1.01 16.61 -30.86
N GLN A 101 -1.87 17.09 -31.76
CA GLN A 101 -1.57 18.15 -32.70
C GLN A 101 -2.01 19.49 -32.12
N CYS A 102 -1.14 20.50 -32.20
CA CYS A 102 -1.50 21.88 -31.86
C CYS A 102 -2.41 22.48 -32.92
N SER A 103 -3.58 23.02 -32.55
CA SER A 103 -4.49 23.66 -33.52
C SER A 103 -3.97 24.99 -34.06
N GLY A 104 -3.12 25.70 -33.32
CA GLY A 104 -2.55 26.99 -33.76
C GLY A 104 -1.42 26.89 -34.79
N CYS A 105 -0.55 25.87 -34.70
CA CYS A 105 0.63 25.74 -35.59
C CYS A 105 0.74 24.40 -36.31
N GLY A 106 -0.18 23.46 -36.07
CA GLY A 106 -0.17 22.13 -36.68
C GLY A 106 0.94 21.20 -36.20
N SER A 107 1.79 21.62 -35.26
CA SER A 107 2.91 20.81 -34.76
C SER A 107 2.44 19.68 -33.85
N TRP A 108 3.05 18.50 -34.00
CA TRP A 108 2.76 17.31 -33.23
C TRP A 108 3.67 17.19 -32.01
N ASN A 109 3.09 16.85 -30.86
CA ASN A 109 3.81 16.58 -29.63
C ASN A 109 3.27 15.34 -28.95
N HIS A 110 4.14 14.68 -28.20
CA HIS A 110 3.78 13.62 -27.27
C HIS A 110 2.80 14.13 -26.22
N GLN A 111 1.69 13.42 -26.02
CA GLN A 111 0.60 13.83 -25.14
C GLN A 111 1.05 14.01 -23.68
N ILE A 112 1.93 13.14 -23.17
CA ILE A 112 2.42 13.24 -21.78
C ILE A 112 3.43 14.39 -21.67
N CYS A 113 4.27 14.60 -22.69
CA CYS A 113 5.22 15.73 -22.70
C CYS A 113 4.53 17.07 -22.54
N VAL A 114 3.32 17.23 -23.11
CA VAL A 114 2.54 18.47 -23.03
C VAL A 114 1.49 18.45 -21.90
N LEU A 115 1.44 17.37 -21.11
CA LEU A 115 0.49 17.14 -20.01
C LEU A 115 -0.98 17.35 -20.42
N PHE A 116 -1.33 16.97 -21.65
CA PHE A 116 -2.69 17.15 -22.17
C PHE A 116 -3.57 15.94 -21.83
N ASN A 117 -4.60 16.16 -21.00
CA ASN A 117 -5.54 15.11 -20.63
C ASN A 117 -6.83 15.19 -21.46
N LYS A 118 -6.91 14.40 -22.54
CA LYS A 118 -8.11 14.29 -23.40
C LYS A 118 -9.40 13.95 -22.65
N ARG A 119 -9.33 13.28 -21.49
CA ARG A 119 -10.50 12.83 -20.71
C ARG A 119 -11.07 13.89 -19.78
N SER A 120 -10.28 14.89 -19.39
CA SER A 120 -10.72 15.98 -18.51
C SER A 120 -11.59 17.00 -19.25
N TYR A 121 -11.55 16.97 -20.57
CA TYR A 121 -12.27 17.86 -21.46
C TYR A 121 -13.35 17.05 -22.16
N SER A 122 -14.56 17.59 -22.31
CA SER A 122 -15.75 16.94 -22.88
C SER A 122 -15.65 16.63 -24.39
N GLY A 123 -14.49 16.17 -24.86
CA GLY A 123 -14.21 15.83 -26.26
C GLY A 123 -14.07 17.02 -27.21
N GLN A 124 -14.28 18.26 -26.73
CA GLN A 124 -14.34 19.46 -27.57
C GLN A 124 -13.15 20.42 -27.43
N THR A 125 -12.17 20.10 -26.58
CA THR A 125 -11.09 21.05 -26.29
C THR A 125 -9.88 20.77 -27.15
N GLU A 126 -9.57 21.71 -28.05
CA GLU A 126 -8.38 21.65 -28.88
C GLU A 126 -7.11 21.93 -28.06
N TYR A 127 -6.06 21.16 -28.31
CA TYR A 127 -4.75 21.42 -27.73
C TYR A 127 -4.10 22.60 -28.46
N VAL A 128 -3.69 23.61 -27.69
CA VAL A 128 -2.85 24.71 -28.19
C VAL A 128 -1.53 24.68 -27.45
N TRP A 129 -0.43 24.61 -28.19
CA TRP A 129 0.93 24.59 -27.63
C TRP A 129 1.18 25.88 -26.84
N PRO A 130 1.73 25.81 -25.61
CA PRO A 130 2.19 26.98 -24.83
C PRO A 130 2.77 28.15 -25.63
N TYR A 131 3.67 27.94 -26.60
CA TYR A 131 4.20 29.05 -27.41
C TYR A 131 3.14 29.73 -28.31
N CYS A 132 2.23 28.94 -28.89
CA CYS A 132 1.11 29.50 -29.67
C CYS A 132 0.12 30.22 -28.75
N PHE A 133 -0.17 29.61 -27.60
CA PHE A 133 -1.04 30.21 -26.58
C PHE A 133 -0.48 31.55 -26.10
N LEU A 134 0.81 31.62 -25.78
CA LEU A 134 1.46 32.87 -25.36
C LEU A 134 1.40 33.93 -26.45
N LYS A 135 1.68 33.60 -27.71
CA LYS A 135 1.55 34.53 -28.85
C LYS A 135 0.11 35.02 -29.04
N GLU A 136 -0.88 34.16 -28.85
CA GLU A 136 -2.30 34.53 -28.93
C GLU A 136 -2.71 35.48 -27.79
N VAL A 137 -2.20 35.25 -26.59
CA VAL A 137 -2.43 36.12 -25.42
C VAL A 137 -1.74 37.47 -25.60
N GLU A 138 -0.46 37.50 -25.97
CA GLU A 138 0.29 38.72 -26.26
C GLU A 138 -0.34 39.51 -27.42
N GLY A 139 -0.87 38.81 -28.41
CA GLY A 139 -1.59 39.39 -29.54
C GLY A 139 -3.06 39.74 -29.26
N GLY A 140 -3.55 39.58 -28.03
CA GLY A 140 -4.92 39.93 -27.63
C GLY A 140 -6.04 39.05 -28.21
N LYS A 141 -5.69 37.93 -28.85
CA LYS A 141 -6.65 36.99 -29.45
C LYS A 141 -7.27 36.03 -28.43
N ARG A 142 -6.61 35.86 -27.28
CA ARG A 142 -7.04 34.93 -26.24
C ARG A 142 -6.79 35.53 -24.86
N ASN A 143 -7.70 35.29 -23.93
CA ASN A 143 -7.50 35.67 -22.55
C ASN A 143 -6.56 34.67 -21.85
N PRO A 144 -5.73 35.13 -20.88
CA PRO A 144 -4.98 34.23 -20.00
C PRO A 144 -5.91 33.21 -19.34
N LEU A 145 -5.43 31.98 -19.12
CA LEU A 145 -6.20 30.96 -18.43
C LEU A 145 -6.44 31.39 -16.96
N PRO A 146 -7.68 31.32 -16.46
CA PRO A 146 -7.97 31.54 -15.05
C PRO A 146 -7.18 30.56 -14.18
N GLN A 147 -6.58 31.06 -13.10
CA GLN A 147 -5.89 30.20 -12.13
C GLN A 147 -6.82 29.17 -11.46
N SER A 148 -8.13 29.45 -11.43
CA SER A 148 -9.18 28.57 -10.92
C SER A 148 -9.38 27.27 -11.71
N ASP A 149 -8.94 27.26 -12.98
CA ASP A 149 -9.16 26.12 -13.89
C ASP A 149 -8.06 25.05 -13.74
N LEU A 150 -7.02 25.34 -12.94
CA LEU A 150 -5.90 24.45 -12.66
C LEU A 150 -6.12 23.78 -11.30
N HIS A 151 -6.89 22.69 -11.31
CA HIS A 151 -7.04 21.84 -10.13
C HIS A 151 -5.68 21.34 -9.64
N SER A 152 -5.33 21.69 -8.41
CA SER A 152 -4.07 21.33 -7.78
C SER A 152 -4.29 20.41 -6.59
N ALA A 153 -3.23 19.75 -6.14
CA ALA A 153 -3.28 18.94 -4.92
C ALA A 153 -3.68 19.77 -3.70
N LYS A 154 -3.40 21.08 -3.68
CA LYS A 154 -3.79 21.99 -2.59
C LYS A 154 -5.30 22.15 -2.49
N ASP A 155 -6.02 22.04 -3.61
CA ASP A 155 -7.48 22.22 -3.70
C ASP A 155 -8.26 20.98 -3.26
N LEU A 156 -7.58 19.85 -3.06
CA LEU A 156 -8.20 18.65 -2.48
C LEU A 156 -8.66 18.93 -1.05
N PRO A 157 -9.82 18.40 -0.63
CA PRO A 157 -10.33 18.57 0.74
C PRO A 157 -9.30 18.18 1.80
N THR A 158 -9.21 18.99 2.85
CA THR A 158 -8.37 18.71 4.00
C THR A 158 -9.13 17.89 5.06
N THR A 159 -8.35 17.27 5.93
CA THR A 159 -8.81 16.47 7.07
C THR A 159 -7.90 16.77 8.26
N ILE A 160 -8.36 16.47 9.49
CA ILE A 160 -7.53 16.63 10.69
C ILE A 160 -6.20 15.86 10.58
N LEU A 161 -6.21 14.68 9.95
CA LEU A 161 -5.00 13.90 9.73
C LEU A 161 -4.07 14.54 8.70
N SER A 162 -4.59 15.03 7.56
CA SER A 162 -3.73 15.73 6.58
C SER A 162 -3.09 16.96 7.20
N ASP A 163 -3.86 17.77 7.92
CA ASP A 163 -3.37 19.01 8.53
C ASP A 163 -2.30 18.70 9.58
N HIS A 164 -2.51 17.65 10.38
CA HIS A 164 -1.53 17.17 11.35
C HIS A 164 -0.19 16.79 10.68
N LEU A 165 -0.26 16.04 9.57
CA LEU A 165 0.93 15.60 8.83
C LEU A 165 1.65 16.77 8.15
N GLU A 166 0.91 17.69 7.51
CA GLU A 166 1.49 18.86 6.87
C GLU A 166 2.16 19.79 7.88
N GLN A 167 1.50 20.06 9.01
CA GLN A 167 2.06 20.89 10.07
C GLN A 167 3.33 20.27 10.66
N ARG A 168 3.34 18.95 10.86
CA ARG A 168 4.54 18.25 11.32
C ARG A 168 5.67 18.38 10.31
N LEU A 169 5.40 18.10 9.03
CA LEU A 169 6.39 18.22 7.97
C LEU A 169 6.98 19.62 7.87
N LEU A 170 6.14 20.65 7.91
CA LEU A 170 6.60 22.04 7.89
C LEU A 170 7.56 22.35 9.03
N ARG A 171 7.19 21.97 10.27
CA ARG A 171 8.05 22.17 11.46
C ARG A 171 9.38 21.43 11.31
N GLN A 172 9.34 20.16 10.91
CA GLN A 172 10.52 19.31 10.83
C GLN A 172 11.46 19.73 9.69
N LEU A 173 10.93 20.13 8.53
CA LEU A 173 11.72 20.64 7.42
C LEU A 173 12.36 22.00 7.72
N ASN A 174 11.68 22.88 8.47
CA ASN A 174 12.26 24.14 8.90
C ASN A 174 13.44 23.89 9.87
N TRP A 175 13.23 23.07 10.90
CA TRP A 175 14.30 22.69 11.83
C TRP A 175 15.49 22.03 11.11
N GLU A 176 15.22 21.04 10.26
CA GLU A 176 16.23 20.34 9.47
C GLU A 176 17.07 21.30 8.62
N ARG A 177 16.42 22.28 7.98
CA ARG A 177 17.08 23.28 7.15
C ARG A 177 17.88 24.29 7.98
N GLU A 178 17.38 24.69 9.14
CA GLU A 178 18.11 25.54 10.10
C GLU A 178 19.40 24.85 10.57
N GLU A 179 19.34 23.58 10.96
CA GLU A 179 20.51 22.83 11.39
C GLU A 179 21.53 22.67 10.26
N ARG A 180 21.09 22.37 9.03
CA ARG A 180 21.99 22.38 7.87
C ARG A 180 22.62 23.76 7.62
N ALA A 181 21.88 24.84 7.81
CA ALA A 181 22.41 26.19 7.65
C ALA A 181 23.50 26.52 8.68
N LYS A 182 23.31 26.12 9.95
CA LYS A 182 24.32 26.24 11.00
C LYS A 182 25.60 25.48 10.65
N VAL A 183 25.48 24.22 10.24
CA VAL A 183 26.64 23.39 9.86
C VAL A 183 27.40 23.96 8.66
N LEU A 184 26.69 24.54 7.69
CA LEU A 184 27.29 25.13 6.50
C LEU A 184 27.81 26.56 6.71
N GLY A 185 27.54 27.19 7.87
CA GLY A 185 27.86 28.59 8.11
C GLY A 185 27.17 29.55 7.14
N ARG A 186 25.96 29.20 6.68
CA ARG A 186 25.18 29.97 5.69
C ARG A 186 23.89 30.50 6.30
N ASN A 187 23.30 31.51 5.67
CA ASN A 187 21.97 31.95 6.03
C ASN A 187 20.91 30.88 5.67
N PHE A 188 19.84 30.78 6.47
CA PHE A 188 18.71 29.87 6.24
C PHE A 188 18.18 29.92 4.79
N TYR A 189 18.05 31.12 4.22
CA TYR A 189 17.48 31.30 2.88
C TYR A 189 18.42 30.86 1.75
N GLU A 190 19.74 30.80 2.00
CA GLU A 190 20.76 30.36 1.04
C GLU A 190 20.87 28.84 0.95
N VAL A 191 20.37 28.14 1.97
CA VAL A 191 20.37 26.67 2.00
C VAL A 191 19.15 26.14 1.28
N PRO A 192 19.28 25.18 0.33
CA PRO A 192 18.12 24.60 -0.35
C PRO A 192 17.18 23.87 0.62
N GLY A 193 15.88 24.03 0.41
CA GLY A 193 14.82 23.37 1.19
C GLY A 193 13.71 22.85 0.28
N ALA A 194 12.98 21.84 0.75
CA ALA A 194 11.78 21.37 0.07
C ALA A 194 10.67 22.42 0.14
N LYS A 195 9.92 22.56 -0.96
CA LYS A 195 8.81 23.51 -1.09
C LYS A 195 7.60 22.82 -1.70
N ASP A 196 6.44 23.45 -1.52
CA ASP A 196 5.16 23.08 -2.12
C ASP A 196 4.77 21.61 -1.92
N LEU A 197 4.99 21.13 -0.70
CA LEU A 197 4.53 19.82 -0.28
C LEU A 197 3.08 19.89 0.20
N VAL A 198 2.30 18.88 -0.19
CA VAL A 198 0.89 18.76 0.17
C VAL A 198 0.60 17.31 0.54
N VAL A 199 0.03 17.07 1.72
CA VAL A 199 -0.42 15.75 2.17
C VAL A 199 -1.94 15.72 2.17
N ARG A 200 -2.55 14.69 1.59
CA ARG A 200 -4.01 14.54 1.53
C ARG A 200 -4.44 13.13 1.89
N VAL A 201 -5.52 13.04 2.67
CA VAL A 201 -6.24 11.78 2.88
C VAL A 201 -7.23 11.64 1.72
N PHE A 202 -6.85 10.87 0.71
CA PHE A 202 -7.63 10.74 -0.53
C PHE A 202 -8.79 9.77 -0.41
N LEU A 203 -8.64 8.76 0.44
CA LEU A 203 -9.66 7.75 0.72
C LEU A 203 -9.82 7.61 2.23
N SER A 204 -11.06 7.47 2.69
CA SER A 204 -11.39 7.11 4.07
C SER A 204 -12.75 6.40 4.09
N VAL A 205 -12.73 5.07 3.98
CA VAL A 205 -13.93 4.25 3.85
C VAL A 205 -14.01 3.21 4.97
N ASP A 206 -15.22 2.94 5.45
CA ASP A 206 -15.45 1.87 6.41
C ASP A 206 -15.51 0.53 5.68
N LYS A 207 -14.80 -0.44 6.21
CA LYS A 207 -14.68 -1.80 5.69
C LYS A 207 -14.88 -2.81 6.80
N LYS A 208 -15.14 -4.04 6.40
CA LYS A 208 -15.40 -5.16 7.29
C LYS A 208 -14.65 -6.37 6.79
N LEU A 209 -13.66 -6.80 7.57
CA LEU A 209 -12.90 -8.00 7.28
C LEU A 209 -13.70 -9.22 7.76
N GLN A 210 -13.99 -10.15 6.87
CA GLN A 210 -14.57 -11.45 7.21
C GLN A 210 -13.44 -12.44 7.47
N VAL A 211 -13.48 -13.12 8.62
CA VAL A 211 -12.51 -14.16 8.95
C VAL A 211 -12.79 -15.40 8.09
N ASN A 212 -11.73 -16.06 7.65
CA ASN A 212 -11.87 -17.28 6.88
C ASN A 212 -12.64 -18.35 7.67
N GLN A 213 -13.71 -18.90 7.09
CA GLN A 213 -14.57 -19.87 7.79
C GLN A 213 -13.79 -21.11 8.28
N ARG A 214 -12.80 -21.58 7.50
CA ARG A 214 -11.96 -22.72 7.91
C ARG A 214 -11.05 -22.40 9.08
N PHE A 215 -10.64 -21.14 9.20
CA PHE A 215 -9.88 -20.69 10.37
C PHE A 215 -10.76 -20.70 11.63
N LEU A 216 -12.00 -20.22 11.53
CA LEU A 216 -12.98 -20.27 12.64
C LEU A 216 -13.27 -21.71 13.09
N GLU A 217 -13.45 -22.64 12.14
CA GLU A 217 -13.68 -24.07 12.41
C GLU A 217 -12.51 -24.73 13.17
N ILE A 218 -11.27 -24.31 12.93
CA ILE A 218 -10.08 -24.88 13.58
C ILE A 218 -9.84 -24.26 14.95
N VAL A 219 -10.03 -22.95 15.08
CA VAL A 219 -9.86 -22.24 16.36
C VAL A 219 -10.95 -22.65 17.36
N ASN A 220 -12.18 -22.85 16.89
CA ASN A 220 -13.31 -23.37 17.66
C ASN A 220 -13.48 -22.68 19.03
N ASP A 221 -13.36 -21.35 19.03
CA ASP A 221 -13.56 -20.46 20.18
C ASP A 221 -14.75 -19.55 19.88
N GLU A 222 -15.87 -19.76 20.57
CA GLU A 222 -17.10 -18.98 20.38
C GLU A 222 -16.94 -17.49 20.74
N SER A 223 -15.92 -17.13 21.52
CA SER A 223 -15.62 -15.73 21.86
C SER A 223 -14.86 -15.00 20.75
N TYR A 224 -14.29 -15.73 19.78
CA TYR A 224 -13.55 -15.15 18.67
C TYR A 224 -14.51 -14.63 17.60
N SER A 225 -14.34 -13.36 17.22
CA SER A 225 -15.24 -12.74 16.26
C SER A 225 -15.06 -13.30 14.84
N SER A 226 -16.16 -13.49 14.13
CA SER A 226 -16.16 -13.84 12.70
C SER A 226 -15.78 -12.66 11.81
N GLU A 227 -15.73 -11.43 12.35
CA GLU A 227 -15.54 -10.23 11.57
C GLU A 227 -14.90 -9.08 12.34
N PHE A 228 -14.11 -8.28 11.64
CA PHE A 228 -13.43 -7.12 12.22
C PHE A 228 -13.73 -5.86 11.41
N PRO A 229 -14.51 -4.89 11.95
CA PRO A 229 -14.72 -3.61 11.29
C PRO A 229 -13.47 -2.74 11.39
N TYR A 230 -13.13 -2.04 10.30
CA TYR A 230 -11.98 -1.15 10.25
C TYR A 230 -12.20 0.00 9.26
N LYS A 231 -11.46 1.09 9.43
CA LYS A 231 -11.43 2.20 8.47
C LYS A 231 -10.20 2.06 7.57
N SER A 232 -10.42 1.97 6.27
CA SER A 232 -9.37 1.95 5.25
C SER A 232 -9.09 3.37 4.79
N LYS A 233 -7.85 3.83 4.90
CA LYS A 233 -7.45 5.15 4.38
C LYS A 233 -6.31 5.07 3.37
N ALA A 234 -6.29 6.01 2.44
CA ALA A 234 -5.19 6.24 1.51
C ALA A 234 -4.66 7.67 1.72
N ILE A 235 -3.35 7.80 1.94
CA ILE A 235 -2.70 9.07 2.26
C ILE A 235 -1.61 9.32 1.23
N LEU A 236 -1.69 10.46 0.56
CA LEU A 236 -0.82 10.84 -0.55
C LEU A 236 0.01 12.06 -0.19
N LEU A 237 1.28 12.08 -0.62
CA LEU A 237 2.12 13.27 -0.64
C LEU A 237 2.33 13.72 -2.07
N PHE A 238 2.04 14.99 -2.33
CA PHE A 238 2.32 15.68 -3.56
C PHE A 238 3.42 16.72 -3.36
N GLN A 239 4.18 16.98 -4.42
CA GLN A 239 5.03 18.14 -4.53
C GLN A 239 4.74 18.88 -5.82
N LYS A 240 4.50 20.19 -5.74
CA LYS A 240 4.40 21.03 -6.94
C LYS A 240 5.79 21.30 -7.49
N LYS A 241 6.04 20.86 -8.73
CA LYS A 241 7.30 21.00 -9.45
C LYS A 241 7.01 21.71 -10.76
N GLU A 242 7.63 22.87 -10.99
CA GLU A 242 7.48 23.64 -12.22
C GLU A 242 5.99 23.90 -12.58
N GLY A 243 5.16 24.14 -11.56
CA GLY A 243 3.72 24.39 -11.72
C GLY A 243 2.83 23.15 -11.72
N VAL A 244 3.40 21.94 -11.72
CA VAL A 244 2.66 20.67 -11.83
C VAL A 244 2.76 19.86 -10.53
N ASP A 245 1.63 19.36 -10.03
CA ASP A 245 1.64 18.47 -8.86
C ASP A 245 2.09 17.07 -9.25
N VAL A 246 3.12 16.57 -8.56
CA VAL A 246 3.64 15.20 -8.72
C VAL A 246 3.35 14.43 -7.44
N CYS A 247 2.60 13.33 -7.55
CA CYS A 247 2.40 12.40 -6.43
C CYS A 247 3.69 11.61 -6.19
N LEU A 248 4.27 11.74 -5.00
CA LEU A 248 5.59 11.22 -4.67
C LEU A 248 5.57 10.05 -3.70
N PHE A 249 4.53 9.94 -2.88
CA PHE A 249 4.41 8.91 -1.84
C PHE A 249 2.95 8.60 -1.60
N CYS A 250 2.65 7.33 -1.37
CA CYS A 250 1.34 6.84 -0.98
C CYS A 250 1.48 5.83 0.16
N MET A 251 0.58 5.90 1.14
CA MET A 251 0.40 4.82 2.11
C MET A 251 -1.07 4.48 2.28
N TYR A 252 -1.34 3.18 2.36
CA TYR A 252 -2.63 2.65 2.81
C TYR A 252 -2.52 2.20 4.25
N VAL A 253 -3.57 2.46 5.02
CA VAL A 253 -3.67 2.08 6.43
C VAL A 253 -5.03 1.48 6.74
N GLN A 254 -5.04 0.49 7.63
CA GLN A 254 -6.24 -0.14 8.18
C GLN A 254 -6.31 0.21 9.67
N GLU A 255 -7.31 1.02 10.05
CA GLU A 255 -7.51 1.46 11.43
C GLU A 255 -8.65 0.68 12.09
N TYR A 256 -8.31 -0.20 13.03
CA TYR A 256 -9.26 -0.98 13.82
C TYR A 256 -9.55 -0.23 15.13
N GLY A 257 -10.73 0.39 15.20
CA GLY A 257 -11.12 1.29 16.29
C GLY A 257 -11.32 0.60 17.66
N SER A 258 -11.82 1.35 18.64
CA SER A 258 -12.18 0.83 19.96
C SER A 258 -13.35 -0.15 19.92
N GLU A 259 -14.30 0.07 19.00
CA GLU A 259 -15.50 -0.77 18.82
C GLU A 259 -15.21 -2.05 18.02
N CYS A 260 -14.00 -2.19 17.47
CA CYS A 260 -13.60 -3.43 16.84
C CYS A 260 -13.40 -4.50 17.93
N PRO A 261 -13.80 -5.77 17.72
CA PRO A 261 -13.53 -6.84 18.67
C PRO A 261 -12.03 -7.12 18.86
N TYR A 262 -11.68 -7.68 20.02
CA TYR A 262 -10.38 -8.31 20.23
C TYR A 262 -10.19 -9.47 19.22
N PRO A 263 -8.99 -9.71 18.66
CA PRO A 263 -7.68 -9.11 18.99
C PRO A 263 -7.33 -7.82 18.23
N ASN A 264 -8.19 -7.32 17.34
CA ASN A 264 -7.85 -6.21 16.45
C ASN A 264 -8.09 -4.82 17.04
N ASN A 265 -8.89 -4.73 18.11
CA ASN A 265 -9.26 -3.48 18.74
C ASN A 265 -8.08 -2.55 19.03
N ARG A 266 -8.23 -1.26 18.68
CA ARG A 266 -7.22 -0.21 18.83
C ARG A 266 -5.87 -0.52 18.17
N ARG A 267 -5.86 -1.27 17.06
CA ARG A 267 -4.65 -1.52 16.27
C ARG A 267 -4.72 -0.86 14.91
N VAL A 268 -3.54 -0.59 14.37
CA VAL A 268 -3.37 -0.09 13.01
C VAL A 268 -2.49 -1.07 12.24
N CYS A 269 -2.83 -1.35 10.99
CA CYS A 269 -1.99 -2.10 10.07
C CYS A 269 -1.61 -1.20 8.88
N LEU A 270 -0.33 -1.22 8.48
CA LEU A 270 0.19 -0.56 7.29
C LEU A 270 0.39 -1.63 6.21
N PRO A 271 -0.65 -1.95 5.41
CA PRO A 271 -0.53 -2.99 4.38
C PRO A 271 0.40 -2.59 3.24
N TYR A 272 0.42 -1.30 2.86
CA TYR A 272 1.17 -0.81 1.69
C TYR A 272 1.73 0.59 1.92
N VAL A 273 3.02 0.75 1.60
CA VAL A 273 3.70 2.05 1.52
C VAL A 273 4.51 2.04 0.24
N ASP A 274 4.38 3.10 -0.56
CA ASP A 274 5.03 3.19 -1.84
C ASP A 274 5.46 4.63 -2.16
N SER A 275 6.49 4.78 -3.00
CA SER A 275 7.03 6.10 -3.32
C SER A 275 7.80 6.12 -4.62
N VAL A 276 7.93 7.29 -5.26
CA VAL A 276 8.79 7.50 -6.42
C VAL A 276 9.96 8.44 -6.10
N LYS A 277 11.09 8.22 -6.76
CA LYS A 277 12.35 8.90 -6.44
C LYS A 277 12.41 10.42 -6.70
N TYR A 278 11.38 11.01 -7.32
CA TYR A 278 11.42 12.34 -7.95
C TYR A 278 11.29 13.56 -7.01
N PHE A 279 11.32 13.33 -5.70
CA PHE A 279 11.32 14.40 -4.70
C PHE A 279 12.47 15.39 -4.91
N GLN A 280 12.18 16.68 -4.76
CA GLN A 280 13.16 17.77 -4.85
C GLN A 280 13.17 18.64 -3.58
N PRO A 281 14.33 19.21 -3.21
CA PRO A 281 15.64 19.03 -3.83
C PRO A 281 16.26 17.67 -3.51
N ALA A 282 17.07 17.14 -4.43
CA ALA A 282 17.80 15.88 -4.26
C ALA A 282 19.08 16.09 -3.45
N ILE A 283 18.93 16.37 -2.15
CA ILE A 283 20.03 16.66 -1.22
C ILE A 283 20.02 15.70 -0.03
N LYS A 284 21.10 15.71 0.76
CA LYS A 284 21.15 15.03 2.06
C LYS A 284 20.52 15.90 3.15
N SER A 285 19.82 15.28 4.08
CA SER A 285 19.36 15.90 5.32
C SER A 285 20.53 16.11 6.28
N ILE A 286 20.26 16.80 7.39
CA ILE A 286 21.20 16.92 8.53
C ILE A 286 21.67 15.55 9.08
N THR A 287 20.80 14.54 9.05
CA THR A 287 21.09 13.17 9.49
C THR A 287 21.87 12.34 8.46
N GLY A 288 22.19 12.91 7.30
CA GLY A 288 22.99 12.29 6.25
C GLY A 288 22.23 11.38 5.27
N GLU A 289 20.98 11.04 5.56
CA GLU A 289 20.06 10.38 4.62
C GLU A 289 19.58 11.35 3.52
N ALA A 290 18.88 10.87 2.50
CA ALA A 290 18.28 11.76 1.52
C ALA A 290 17.12 12.56 2.15
N LEU A 291 16.98 13.85 1.83
CA LEU A 291 15.87 14.68 2.34
C LEU A 291 14.49 14.07 2.01
N ARG A 292 14.39 13.38 0.87
CA ARG A 292 13.22 12.56 0.51
C ARG A 292 12.90 11.51 1.58
N THR A 293 13.91 10.75 2.01
CA THR A 293 13.78 9.71 3.04
C THR A 293 13.35 10.33 4.36
N PHE A 294 13.98 11.45 4.75
CA PHE A 294 13.60 12.22 5.93
C PHE A 294 12.10 12.59 5.90
N VAL A 295 11.61 13.13 4.78
CA VAL A 295 10.18 13.48 4.62
C VAL A 295 9.27 12.26 4.76
N TYR A 296 9.59 11.13 4.12
CA TYR A 296 8.77 9.92 4.24
C TYR A 296 8.74 9.37 5.66
N HIS A 297 9.88 9.39 6.34
CA HIS A 297 9.95 9.05 7.77
C HIS A 297 9.08 9.99 8.61
N GLU A 298 9.11 11.30 8.36
CA GLU A 298 8.28 12.26 9.10
C GLU A 298 6.77 12.08 8.86
N ILE A 299 6.35 11.62 7.69
CA ILE A 299 4.95 11.25 7.42
C ILE A 299 4.55 10.02 8.25
N LEU A 300 5.34 8.94 8.21
CA LEU A 300 5.07 7.72 8.97
C LEU A 300 5.03 8.00 10.46
N VAL A 301 6.01 8.75 10.95
CA VAL A 301 6.13 9.14 12.36
C VAL A 301 4.98 10.04 12.79
N GLY A 302 4.60 11.04 11.97
CA GLY A 302 3.44 11.88 12.22
C GLY A 302 2.13 11.08 12.24
N TYR A 303 2.02 10.06 11.39
CA TYR A 303 0.87 9.18 11.41
C TYR A 303 0.79 8.36 12.71
N LEU A 304 1.90 7.78 13.15
CA LEU A 304 1.98 7.07 14.44
C LEU A 304 1.66 7.99 15.62
N GLU A 305 2.18 9.22 15.62
CA GLU A 305 1.85 10.23 16.62
C GLU A 305 0.34 10.54 16.65
N TYR A 306 -0.27 10.72 15.47
CA TYR A 306 -1.71 10.93 15.34
C TYR A 306 -2.52 9.74 15.91
N CYS A 307 -2.13 8.52 15.55
CA CYS A 307 -2.77 7.29 16.03
C CYS A 307 -2.63 7.15 17.56
N LYS A 308 -1.45 7.42 18.11
CA LYS A 308 -1.21 7.44 19.56
C LYS A 308 -2.17 8.39 20.27
N ARG A 309 -2.31 9.64 19.77
CA ARG A 309 -3.23 10.65 20.33
C ARG A 309 -4.70 10.23 20.24
N ARG A 310 -5.07 9.46 19.22
CA ARG A 310 -6.42 8.89 19.04
C ARG A 310 -6.68 7.65 19.91
N GLY A 311 -5.68 7.19 20.67
CA GLY A 311 -5.81 6.03 21.56
C GLY A 311 -5.64 4.67 20.88
N PHE A 312 -4.95 4.63 19.74
CA PHE A 312 -4.46 3.36 19.20
C PHE A 312 -3.26 2.86 20.03
N MET A 313 -3.15 1.55 20.19
CA MET A 313 -2.19 0.87 21.06
C MET A 313 -0.93 0.42 20.30
N SER A 314 -1.12 -0.17 19.12
CA SER A 314 -0.02 -0.76 18.34
C SER A 314 -0.21 -0.57 16.84
N CYS A 315 0.89 -0.41 16.13
CA CYS A 315 0.95 -0.40 14.67
C CYS A 315 1.71 -1.64 14.17
N HIS A 316 1.16 -2.31 13.16
CA HIS A 316 1.71 -3.52 12.55
C HIS A 316 2.18 -3.20 11.15
N ILE A 317 3.44 -3.55 10.85
CA ILE A 317 4.08 -3.31 9.56
C ILE A 317 4.65 -4.64 9.08
N TRP A 318 4.19 -5.08 7.91
CA TRP A 318 4.81 -6.19 7.21
C TRP A 318 5.76 -5.64 6.14
N VAL A 319 7.06 -5.75 6.40
CA VAL A 319 8.12 -5.40 5.47
C VAL A 319 8.26 -6.53 4.46
N CYS A 320 7.69 -6.33 3.27
CA CYS A 320 7.83 -7.27 2.16
C CYS A 320 8.63 -6.57 1.05
N PRO A 321 9.96 -6.71 0.96
CA PRO A 321 10.71 -6.10 -0.11
C PRO A 321 10.61 -6.99 -1.36
N THR A 322 9.52 -6.91 -2.12
CA THR A 322 9.46 -7.55 -3.44
C THR A 322 10.20 -6.69 -4.46
N LYS A 323 11.38 -7.14 -4.88
CA LYS A 323 12.05 -6.56 -6.04
C LYS A 323 11.17 -6.75 -7.28
N GLY A 324 10.76 -5.65 -7.91
CA GLY A 324 10.06 -5.65 -9.20
C GLY A 324 8.54 -5.80 -9.14
N ASP A 325 7.93 -5.75 -7.95
CA ASP A 325 6.47 -5.62 -7.84
C ASP A 325 6.13 -4.19 -7.38
N ASP A 326 5.21 -3.53 -8.08
CA ASP A 326 4.70 -2.21 -7.74
C ASP A 326 3.52 -2.36 -6.76
N TYR A 327 3.60 -1.74 -5.58
CA TYR A 327 2.53 -1.85 -4.57
C TYR A 327 1.35 -0.95 -4.90
N ILE A 328 1.64 0.32 -5.22
CA ILE A 328 0.65 1.35 -5.47
C ILE A 328 0.99 2.12 -6.75
N LEU A 329 2.25 2.54 -6.90
CA LEU A 329 2.70 3.36 -8.01
C LEU A 329 3.27 2.47 -9.11
N TYR A 330 2.51 2.29 -10.19
CA TYR A 330 2.91 1.42 -11.29
C TYR A 330 4.16 1.94 -12.02
N CYS A 331 5.04 1.00 -12.38
CA CYS A 331 6.26 1.21 -13.16
C CYS A 331 7.28 2.12 -12.46
N HIS A 332 7.83 1.64 -11.33
CA HIS A 332 8.90 2.36 -10.65
C HIS A 332 10.14 2.56 -11.53
N PRO A 333 10.87 3.67 -11.38
CA PRO A 333 12.12 3.87 -12.11
C PRO A 333 13.17 2.82 -11.71
N GLU A 334 13.82 2.17 -12.69
CA GLU A 334 14.77 1.06 -12.47
C GLU A 334 15.91 1.37 -11.48
N ILE A 335 16.28 2.64 -11.34
CA ILE A 335 17.37 3.12 -10.46
C ILE A 335 16.92 3.23 -8.98
N GLN A 336 15.64 3.03 -8.68
CA GLN A 336 15.09 3.16 -7.33
C GLN A 336 15.51 1.98 -6.43
N LYS A 337 16.18 2.28 -5.31
CA LYS A 337 16.57 1.30 -4.28
C LYS A 337 15.55 1.28 -3.15
N THR A 338 15.27 0.09 -2.61
CA THR A 338 14.39 -0.10 -1.43
C THR A 338 15.13 0.28 -0.14
N PRO A 339 14.55 1.14 0.72
CA PRO A 339 15.18 1.60 1.96
C PRO A 339 15.12 0.54 3.09
N LYS A 340 15.94 0.76 4.15
CA LYS A 340 15.94 0.02 5.42
C LYS A 340 15.47 0.95 6.54
N ALA A 341 14.78 0.40 7.55
CA ALA A 341 14.23 1.16 8.68
C ALA A 341 15.34 1.67 9.65
N THR A 342 15.04 2.74 10.38
CA THR A 342 15.89 3.38 11.40
C THR A 342 15.04 3.85 12.58
N ASP A 343 15.58 3.78 13.80
CA ASP A 343 14.86 4.10 15.05
C ASP A 343 14.62 5.62 15.26
N LYS A 344 13.45 5.97 15.81
CA LYS A 344 13.06 7.34 16.22
C LYS A 344 12.24 7.32 17.52
N ASP A 345 12.40 8.36 18.34
CA ASP A 345 11.94 8.50 19.75
C ASP A 345 10.40 8.52 20.02
N ILE A 346 9.56 8.21 19.04
CA ILE A 346 8.09 8.18 19.22
C ILE A 346 7.58 6.79 19.62
N VAL A 347 8.40 5.77 19.40
CA VAL A 347 8.11 4.37 19.70
C VAL A 347 8.44 4.11 21.17
N VAL A 348 7.47 3.61 21.94
CA VAL A 348 7.71 3.21 23.34
C VAL A 348 8.62 1.98 23.35
N GLU A 349 8.32 1.02 22.48
CA GLU A 349 9.06 -0.21 22.28
C GLU A 349 8.69 -0.76 20.89
N HIS A 350 9.64 -1.37 20.20
CA HIS A 350 9.36 -2.18 19.02
C HIS A 350 9.72 -3.64 19.30
N THR A 351 8.91 -4.54 18.77
CA THR A 351 9.16 -5.99 18.78
C THR A 351 8.78 -6.56 17.42
N ASN A 352 8.82 -7.88 17.28
CA ASN A 352 8.30 -8.57 16.11
C ASN A 352 7.11 -9.46 16.45
N MET A 353 6.35 -9.81 15.42
CA MET A 353 5.15 -10.64 15.56
C MET A 353 5.44 -12.00 16.23
N TYR A 354 6.60 -12.59 15.96
CA TYR A 354 6.97 -13.89 16.55
C TYR A 354 7.21 -13.76 18.06
N GLU A 355 8.03 -12.80 18.48
CA GLU A 355 8.33 -12.53 19.89
C GLU A 355 7.09 -12.14 20.68
N GLN A 356 6.21 -11.31 20.11
CA GLN A 356 5.03 -10.83 20.81
C GLN A 356 3.97 -11.92 21.00
N PHE A 357 3.72 -12.76 19.99
CA PHE A 357 2.56 -13.65 19.98
C PHE A 357 2.91 -15.14 20.03
N PHE A 358 4.12 -15.55 19.67
CA PHE A 358 4.51 -16.97 19.56
C PHE A 358 5.59 -17.39 20.56
N VAL A 359 6.23 -16.45 21.25
CA VAL A 359 7.18 -16.74 22.33
C VAL A 359 6.49 -16.66 23.69
N ARG A 360 6.71 -17.69 24.52
CA ARG A 360 6.36 -17.66 25.94
C ARG A 360 7.51 -17.03 26.71
N THR A 361 7.50 -15.71 26.91
CA THR A 361 8.51 -15.07 27.76
C THR A 361 8.20 -15.30 29.24
N GLY A 362 9.14 -15.92 29.96
CA GLY A 362 9.23 -16.04 31.42
C GLY A 362 7.91 -16.03 32.22
N GLU A 363 7.46 -14.84 32.63
CA GLU A 363 6.32 -14.60 33.53
C GLU A 363 4.94 -14.71 32.85
N LYS A 364 4.88 -14.72 31.51
CA LYS A 364 3.63 -14.96 30.75
C LYS A 364 3.36 -16.47 30.65
N LYS A 365 2.60 -17.00 31.61
CA LYS A 365 2.09 -18.39 31.60
C LYS A 365 0.96 -18.63 30.60
N ALA A 366 0.49 -17.61 29.88
CA ALA A 366 -0.60 -17.76 28.92
C ALA A 366 -0.20 -18.66 27.75
N LYS A 367 -1.08 -19.60 27.39
CA LYS A 367 -0.91 -20.45 26.21
C LYS A 367 -0.91 -19.56 24.96
N VAL A 368 0.01 -19.81 24.02
CA VAL A 368 -0.06 -19.20 22.69
C VAL A 368 -1.35 -19.69 22.03
N THR A 369 -2.30 -18.77 21.80
CA THR A 369 -3.55 -19.04 21.11
C THR A 369 -3.60 -18.23 19.82
N LEU A 370 -4.09 -18.83 18.74
CA LEU A 370 -4.28 -18.12 17.48
C LEU A 370 -5.30 -16.97 17.61
N THR A 371 -6.21 -17.07 18.58
CA THR A 371 -7.20 -16.03 18.93
C THR A 371 -6.58 -14.73 19.46
N SER A 372 -5.34 -14.77 19.94
CA SER A 372 -4.63 -13.59 20.44
C SER A 372 -3.88 -12.81 19.36
N VAL A 373 -3.72 -13.41 18.18
CA VAL A 373 -2.97 -12.83 17.06
C VAL A 373 -3.90 -11.93 16.24
N PRO A 374 -3.56 -10.65 16.01
CA PRO A 374 -4.36 -9.77 15.16
C PRO A 374 -4.55 -10.36 13.76
N TYR A 375 -5.78 -10.29 13.25
CA TYR A 375 -6.16 -10.84 11.95
C TYR A 375 -6.43 -9.68 10.98
N PHE A 376 -5.47 -9.32 10.12
CA PHE A 376 -5.61 -8.17 9.22
C PHE A 376 -5.94 -8.58 7.78
N ASP A 377 -6.58 -7.65 7.07
CA ASP A 377 -7.02 -7.87 5.69
C ASP A 377 -5.81 -7.88 4.75
N GLY A 378 -5.57 -9.02 4.11
CA GLY A 378 -4.49 -9.19 3.13
C GLY A 378 -3.08 -9.24 3.72
N ASP A 379 -2.93 -9.37 5.04
CA ASP A 379 -1.61 -9.53 5.65
C ASP A 379 -0.99 -10.92 5.40
N TYR A 380 0.25 -11.11 5.87
CA TYR A 380 0.93 -12.38 5.77
C TYR A 380 0.30 -13.50 6.61
N PHE A 381 -0.08 -13.22 7.86
CA PHE A 381 -0.63 -14.18 8.81
C PHE A 381 -1.93 -14.78 8.30
N SER A 382 -2.91 -13.97 7.91
CA SER A 382 -4.21 -14.43 7.42
C SER A 382 -4.04 -15.29 6.15
N ARG A 383 -3.28 -14.79 5.17
CA ARG A 383 -2.97 -15.54 3.93
C ARG A 383 -2.21 -16.84 4.19
N ARG A 384 -1.26 -16.82 5.12
CA ARG A 384 -0.46 -18.00 5.44
C ARG A 384 -1.27 -19.04 6.20
N ALA A 385 -2.18 -18.62 7.08
CA ALA A 385 -3.10 -19.48 7.79
C ALA A 385 -4.00 -20.23 6.79
N GLU A 386 -4.64 -19.50 5.87
CA GLU A 386 -5.47 -20.10 4.81
C GLU A 386 -4.70 -21.14 3.99
N TYR A 387 -3.47 -20.82 3.59
CA TYR A 387 -2.63 -21.75 2.83
C TYR A 387 -2.29 -23.03 3.63
N ILE A 388 -1.94 -22.88 4.91
CA ILE A 388 -1.60 -24.03 5.77
C ILE A 388 -2.84 -24.90 6.00
N ILE A 389 -3.99 -24.29 6.24
CA ILE A 389 -5.27 -24.98 6.43
C ILE A 389 -5.63 -25.80 5.18
N ALA A 390 -5.54 -25.19 4.00
CA ALA A 390 -5.79 -25.88 2.74
C ALA A 390 -4.89 -27.12 2.55
N ASN A 391 -3.63 -27.06 2.99
CA ASN A 391 -2.72 -28.20 2.95
C ASN A 391 -3.08 -29.28 3.98
N ILE A 392 -3.47 -28.89 5.21
CA ILE A 392 -3.92 -29.82 6.25
C ILE A 392 -5.15 -30.58 5.76
N ASP A 393 -6.13 -29.88 5.18
CA ASP A 393 -7.35 -30.49 4.67
C ASP A 393 -7.09 -31.43 3.49
N LYS A 394 -6.12 -31.10 2.63
CA LYS A 394 -5.68 -31.99 1.55
C LYS A 394 -5.03 -33.25 2.09
N GLU A 395 -4.10 -33.13 3.04
CA GLU A 395 -3.44 -34.27 3.69
C GLU A 395 -4.47 -35.18 4.41
N ASP A 396 -5.46 -34.60 5.07
CA ASP A 396 -6.56 -35.34 5.71
C ASP A 396 -7.46 -36.04 4.68
N GLY A 397 -7.78 -35.38 3.56
CA GLY A 397 -8.56 -35.97 2.48
C GLY A 397 -7.85 -37.18 1.85
N GLU A 398 -6.55 -37.08 1.61
CA GLU A 398 -5.74 -38.20 1.10
C GLU A 398 -5.65 -39.36 2.10
N LYS A 399 -5.54 -39.08 3.40
CA LYS A 399 -5.58 -40.11 4.46
C LYS A 399 -6.93 -40.81 4.51
N ARG A 400 -8.04 -40.06 4.41
CA ARG A 400 -9.40 -40.63 4.37
C ARG A 400 -9.61 -41.51 3.15
N GLN A 401 -9.14 -41.09 1.97
CA GLN A 401 -9.22 -41.91 0.76
C GLN A 401 -8.40 -43.21 0.84
N ARG A 402 -7.29 -43.22 1.59
CA ARG A 402 -6.54 -44.46 1.87
C ARG A 402 -7.28 -45.38 2.84
N VAL A 403 -7.91 -44.81 3.87
CA VAL A 403 -8.72 -45.57 4.86
C VAL A 403 -10.02 -46.10 4.25
N GLU A 404 -10.64 -45.36 3.32
CA GLU A 404 -11.83 -45.79 2.57
C GLU A 404 -11.56 -47.00 1.66
N LYS A 405 -10.31 -47.20 1.23
CA LYS A 405 -9.91 -48.42 0.51
C LYS A 405 -9.75 -49.65 1.42
N ASP A 406 -9.76 -49.49 2.74
CA ASP A 406 -9.41 -50.55 3.70
C ASP A 406 -10.45 -50.76 4.81
N GLN A 407 -11.74 -50.60 4.47
CA GLN A 407 -12.96 -50.81 5.28
C GLN A 407 -13.59 -49.53 5.86
N LEU A 408 -14.66 -49.05 5.20
CA LEU A 408 -15.47 -47.93 5.71
C LEU A 408 -16.99 -48.21 5.66
N GLN A 409 -17.47 -49.19 6.44
CA GLN A 409 -18.91 -49.29 6.73
C GLN A 409 -19.26 -49.41 8.23
N LYS A 410 -18.27 -49.46 9.14
CA LYS A 410 -18.52 -49.55 10.61
C LYS A 410 -18.17 -48.30 11.43
N TRP A 411 -17.49 -47.30 10.85
CA TRP A 411 -16.90 -46.20 11.64
C TRP A 411 -17.81 -44.98 11.85
N LEU A 412 -18.82 -44.75 11.01
CA LEU A 412 -19.51 -43.45 10.92
C LEU A 412 -20.84 -43.30 11.69
N ARG A 413 -21.08 -44.06 12.76
CA ARG A 413 -22.29 -43.83 13.59
C ARG A 413 -22.10 -43.52 15.07
N ASN A 414 -20.86 -43.49 15.58
CA ASN A 414 -20.61 -43.16 16.99
C ASN A 414 -19.30 -42.36 17.20
N ILE A 415 -19.11 -41.25 16.48
CA ILE A 415 -18.07 -40.29 16.90
C ILE A 415 -18.60 -39.60 18.16
N GLN A 416 -18.11 -40.04 19.32
CA GLN A 416 -18.31 -39.31 20.56
C GLN A 416 -17.76 -37.88 20.37
N LEU A 417 -18.54 -36.86 20.76
CA LEU A 417 -18.14 -35.43 20.74
C LEU A 417 -16.69 -35.19 21.20
N LYS A 418 -16.20 -36.00 22.15
CA LYS A 418 -14.81 -35.98 22.64
C LYS A 418 -13.76 -36.24 21.55
N LEU A 419 -13.99 -37.19 20.64
CA LEU A 419 -13.07 -37.51 19.55
C LEU A 419 -13.01 -36.36 18.53
N LEU A 420 -14.15 -35.76 18.19
CA LEU A 420 -14.21 -34.60 17.31
C LEU A 420 -13.44 -33.41 17.90
N LEU A 421 -13.67 -33.12 19.18
CA LEU A 421 -12.97 -32.04 19.88
C LEU A 421 -11.46 -32.30 19.92
N GLN A 422 -11.03 -33.54 20.15
CA GLN A 422 -9.63 -33.93 20.15
C GLN A 422 -8.98 -33.73 18.77
N MET A 423 -9.69 -34.05 17.69
CA MET A 423 -9.23 -33.80 16.32
C MET A 423 -9.08 -32.30 16.04
N ILE A 424 -10.04 -31.47 16.46
CA ILE A 424 -9.97 -30.01 16.30
C ILE A 424 -8.77 -29.44 17.05
N LEU A 425 -8.56 -29.82 18.31
CA LEU A 425 -7.41 -29.38 19.11
C LEU A 425 -6.06 -29.79 18.48
N GLN A 426 -5.98 -30.98 17.87
CA GLN A 426 -4.79 -31.41 17.13
C GLN A 426 -4.54 -30.55 15.88
N LYS A 427 -5.60 -30.21 15.14
CA LYS A 427 -5.50 -29.31 13.98
C LYS A 427 -5.06 -27.91 14.39
N GLU A 428 -5.63 -27.37 15.46
CA GLU A 428 -5.27 -26.05 15.99
C GLU A 428 -3.80 -26.03 16.42
N ALA A 429 -3.33 -27.06 17.13
CA ALA A 429 -1.94 -27.18 17.54
C ALA A 429 -0.99 -27.27 16.34
N LEU A 430 -1.34 -28.06 15.33
CA LEU A 430 -0.55 -28.18 14.10
C LEU A 430 -0.51 -26.88 13.31
N LEU A 431 -1.65 -26.18 13.18
CA LEU A 431 -1.75 -24.89 12.53
C LEU A 431 -0.89 -23.85 13.25
N THR A 432 -1.00 -23.78 14.58
CA THR A 432 -0.21 -22.89 15.45
C THR A 432 1.28 -23.12 15.27
N GLN A 433 1.71 -24.39 15.28
CA GLN A 433 3.12 -24.75 15.07
C GLN A 433 3.61 -24.34 13.67
N LYS A 434 2.91 -24.74 12.61
CA LYS A 434 3.30 -24.43 11.22
C LYS A 434 3.33 -22.92 10.96
N LEU A 435 2.39 -22.17 11.53
CA LEU A 435 2.37 -20.70 11.46
C LEU A 435 3.53 -20.07 12.22
N GLY A 436 3.73 -20.47 13.48
CA GLY A 436 4.82 -19.98 14.31
C GLY A 436 6.19 -20.21 13.66
N ASP A 437 6.44 -21.39 13.10
CA ASP A 437 7.68 -21.69 12.37
C ASP A 437 7.85 -20.83 11.12
N SER A 438 6.75 -20.55 10.41
CA SER A 438 6.76 -19.72 9.20
C SER A 438 7.08 -18.26 9.52
N ILE A 439 6.48 -17.72 10.58
CA ILE A 439 6.70 -16.34 11.03
C ILE A 439 8.08 -16.20 11.65
N ARG A 440 8.55 -17.18 12.44
CA ARG A 440 9.90 -17.21 13.03
C ARG A 440 10.99 -17.02 11.98
N LYS A 441 10.88 -17.71 10.85
CA LYS A 441 11.85 -17.65 9.74
C LYS A 441 11.92 -16.26 9.09
N LYS A 442 10.87 -15.46 9.25
CA LYS A 442 10.70 -14.12 8.66
C LYS A 442 10.47 -13.05 9.73
N ARG A 443 10.93 -13.28 10.96
CA ARG A 443 10.59 -12.41 12.10
C ARG A 443 11.00 -10.95 11.89
N GLU A 444 12.12 -10.72 11.19
CA GLU A 444 12.62 -9.37 10.87
C GLU A 444 11.74 -8.63 9.85
N ASP A 445 10.87 -9.36 9.13
CA ASP A 445 9.92 -8.79 8.17
C ASP A 445 8.65 -8.26 8.87
N PHE A 446 8.45 -8.53 10.16
CA PHE A 446 7.25 -8.14 10.90
C PHE A 446 7.60 -7.21 12.04
N ILE A 447 7.28 -5.93 11.90
CA ILE A 447 7.51 -4.93 12.93
C ILE A 447 6.19 -4.67 13.65
N VAL A 448 6.20 -4.79 14.97
CA VAL A 448 5.11 -4.33 15.82
C VAL A 448 5.61 -3.16 16.66
N VAL A 449 5.01 -2.00 16.42
CA VAL A 449 5.33 -0.75 17.10
C VAL A 449 4.32 -0.54 18.22
N HIS A 450 4.80 -0.46 19.47
CA HIS A 450 3.98 -0.09 20.61
C HIS A 450 3.93 1.43 20.75
N MET A 451 2.72 1.98 20.67
CA MET A 451 2.48 3.42 20.79
C MET A 451 2.09 3.82 22.23
N GLN A 452 1.60 2.87 23.01
CA GLN A 452 1.24 3.03 24.43
C GLN A 452 2.07 2.05 25.28
N HIS A 453 2.23 2.35 26.57
CA HIS A 453 2.84 1.40 27.50
C HIS A 453 1.91 0.21 27.69
N ALA A 454 2.47 -1.00 27.64
CA ALA A 454 1.77 -2.23 27.97
C ALA A 454 2.20 -2.72 29.35
N CYS A 455 1.25 -3.25 30.12
CA CYS A 455 1.57 -4.01 31.31
C CYS A 455 2.43 -5.22 30.92
N LYS A 456 3.63 -5.32 31.49
CA LYS A 456 4.59 -6.41 31.19
C LYS A 456 4.02 -7.81 31.46
N TYR A 457 3.03 -7.92 32.36
CA TYR A 457 2.43 -9.17 32.79
C TYR A 457 1.22 -9.58 31.95
N CYS A 458 0.16 -8.75 31.90
CA CYS A 458 -1.07 -9.09 31.17
C CYS A 458 -1.03 -8.70 29.69
N GLY A 459 -0.11 -7.82 29.27
CA GLY A 459 0.00 -7.34 27.89
C GLY A 459 -1.07 -6.33 27.48
N GLU A 460 -1.96 -5.89 28.38
CA GLU A 460 -2.92 -4.82 28.11
C GLU A 460 -2.24 -3.45 28.13
N PHE A 461 -2.65 -2.56 27.23
CA PHE A 461 -2.07 -1.22 27.12
C PHE A 461 -2.79 -0.20 28.00
N GLU A 462 -2.01 0.67 28.63
CA GLU A 462 -2.49 1.79 29.44
C GLU A 462 -2.98 2.92 28.53
N LEU A 463 -4.30 3.12 28.48
CA LEU A 463 -4.93 4.20 27.70
C LEU A 463 -5.10 5.51 28.47
N SER A 464 -4.85 5.50 29.79
CA SER A 464 -4.93 6.67 30.65
C SER A 464 -3.68 6.80 31.50
N ARG A 465 -3.14 8.01 31.67
CA ARG A 465 -2.11 8.36 32.68
C ARG A 465 -2.57 8.17 34.14
N LYS A 466 -3.65 7.43 34.38
CA LYS A 466 -4.15 7.07 35.70
C LYS A 466 -3.83 5.59 35.90
N LEU A 467 -3.03 5.31 36.93
CA LEU A 467 -2.64 3.97 37.37
C LEU A 467 -3.84 3.03 37.33
N ARG A 468 -3.72 1.94 36.55
CA ARG A 468 -4.60 0.77 36.71
C ARG A 468 -3.79 -0.33 37.38
N VAL A 469 -4.38 -0.91 38.44
CA VAL A 469 -3.89 -2.15 39.03
C VAL A 469 -4.23 -3.28 38.06
N CYS A 470 -3.25 -4.13 37.75
CA CYS A 470 -3.45 -5.33 36.93
C CYS A 470 -4.39 -6.29 37.68
N MET A 471 -5.61 -6.50 37.21
CA MET A 471 -6.61 -7.32 37.93
C MET A 471 -6.28 -8.82 38.00
N LEU A 472 -5.21 -9.28 37.35
CA LEU A 472 -4.71 -10.65 37.50
C LEU A 472 -3.91 -10.84 38.80
N PHE A 473 -3.45 -9.77 39.46
CA PHE A 473 -2.78 -9.82 40.77
C PHE A 473 -3.06 -8.55 41.58
N GLU A 474 -3.74 -8.69 42.72
CA GLU A 474 -4.27 -7.59 43.56
C GLU A 474 -3.27 -6.59 44.16
N ASN A 475 -1.95 -6.64 43.89
CA ASN A 475 -0.97 -5.85 44.67
C ASN A 475 0.23 -5.30 43.89
N PHE A 476 0.07 -4.79 42.66
CA PHE A 476 1.17 -4.08 41.99
C PHE A 476 0.74 -2.77 41.31
N TYR A 477 1.49 -1.71 41.64
CA TYR A 477 1.44 -0.40 41.01
C TYR A 477 2.49 -0.33 39.90
N LEU A 478 2.08 -0.07 38.66
CA LEU A 478 2.99 0.33 37.61
C LEU A 478 3.24 1.84 37.77
N GLY A 479 4.44 2.19 38.22
CA GLY A 479 4.93 3.56 38.26
C GLY A 479 6.24 3.67 37.49
N GLU A 480 6.37 4.70 36.65
CA GLU A 480 7.66 5.12 36.10
C GLU A 480 8.60 5.58 37.22
N LYS A 481 9.90 5.35 37.02
CA LYS A 481 10.95 6.15 37.67
C LYS A 481 11.23 7.37 36.82
#